data_AF-A0A6A5W3D5-F1
#
_entry.id   AF-A0A6A5W3D5-F1
#
_cell.length_a   1.000
_cell.length_b   1.000
_cell.length_c   1.000
_cell.angle_alpha   90.00
_cell.angle_beta   90.00
_cell.angle_gamma   90.00
#
_symmetry.space_group_name_H-M   'P 1'
#
loop_
_entity.id
_entity.type
_entity.pdbx_description
1 polymer ?
#
loop_
_entity_poly.entity_id
_entity_poly.type
_entity_poly.pdbx_seq_one_letter_code
_entity_poly.pdbx_strand_id
1 'polypeptide(L)'
;DNHGSHLTGKFLRFAIDHKIIILCFPPHTTHLLQPLDVGLFSPLQTHYTKLVAAAVRFGGIRGVDKALFLEYYHKAQELAFTKDNIERAWANTGLHPLTSVPAKLNLTEEQLIEEAVAAQDAHDEREYMKSRALTSAKATRKAKALHKELHGVDYSLLPT
;
A
#
# COMPACT_ATOMS: atom_id res chain seq x y z
N ASP A 1 1.46 -3.17 3.25
CA ASP A 1 2.10 -1.84 3.39
C ASP A 1 1.13 -0.64 3.54
N ASN A 2 -0.21 -0.83 3.61
CA ASN A 2 -1.22 0.23 3.79
C ASN A 2 -1.00 1.49 2.93
N HIS A 3 -0.41 1.33 1.75
CA HIS A 3 -0.18 2.46 0.86
C HIS A 3 -1.52 2.87 0.24
N GLY A 4 -1.83 4.18 0.27
CA GLY A 4 -3.15 4.70 -0.13
C GLY A 4 -3.58 4.36 -1.56
N SER A 5 -2.65 3.97 -2.45
CA SER A 5 -2.96 3.45 -3.78
C SER A 5 -3.65 2.08 -3.77
N HIS A 6 -3.53 1.31 -2.68
CA HIS A 6 -4.10 -0.03 -2.56
C HIS A 6 -5.53 -0.04 -2.01
N LEU A 7 -5.96 1.03 -1.33
CA LEU A 7 -7.30 1.11 -0.70
C LEU A 7 -8.23 2.06 -1.44
N THR A 8 -8.37 1.86 -2.75
CA THR A 8 -9.35 2.64 -3.54
C THR A 8 -10.78 2.21 -3.20
N GLY A 9 -11.74 3.14 -3.23
CA GLY A 9 -13.15 2.81 -2.97
C GLY A 9 -13.70 1.71 -3.90
N LYS A 10 -13.23 1.64 -5.14
CA LYS A 10 -13.58 0.55 -6.08
C LYS A 10 -13.05 -0.81 -5.61
N PHE A 11 -11.81 -0.86 -5.13
CA PHE A 11 -11.21 -2.08 -4.58
C PHE A 11 -11.91 -2.53 -3.30
N LEU A 12 -12.18 -1.60 -2.37
CA LEU A 12 -12.91 -1.90 -1.14
C LEU A 12 -14.31 -2.43 -1.44
N ARG A 13 -15.00 -1.82 -2.40
CA ARG A 13 -16.32 -2.28 -2.82
C ARG A 13 -16.28 -3.71 -3.38
N PHE A 14 -15.33 -3.98 -4.26
CA PHE A 14 -15.10 -5.32 -4.78
C PHE A 14 -14.85 -6.33 -3.64
N ALA A 15 -13.98 -6.00 -2.68
CA ALA A 15 -13.70 -6.88 -1.55
C ALA A 15 -14.96 -7.17 -0.71
N ILE A 16 -15.77 -6.15 -0.42
CA ILE A 16 -17.05 -6.30 0.31
C ILE A 16 -18.01 -7.21 -0.46
N ASP A 17 -18.24 -6.94 -1.75
CA ASP A 17 -19.17 -7.69 -2.59
C ASP A 17 -18.74 -9.18 -2.71
N HIS A 18 -17.44 -9.46 -2.60
CA HIS A 18 -16.86 -10.80 -2.65
C HIS A 18 -16.54 -11.41 -1.27
N LYS A 19 -16.93 -10.78 -0.16
CA LYS A 19 -16.66 -11.25 1.22
C LYS A 19 -15.18 -11.47 1.53
N ILE A 20 -14.31 -10.64 0.94
CA ILE A 20 -12.87 -10.64 1.18
C ILE A 20 -12.57 -9.68 2.35
N ILE A 21 -11.99 -10.21 3.42
CA ILE A 21 -11.55 -9.41 4.56
C ILE A 21 -10.18 -8.81 4.23
N ILE A 22 -10.10 -7.49 4.23
CA ILE A 22 -8.83 -6.77 4.04
C ILE A 22 -8.21 -6.52 5.40
N LEU A 23 -6.99 -7.01 5.60
CA LEU A 23 -6.19 -6.72 6.78
C LEU A 23 -5.31 -5.50 6.51
N CYS A 24 -5.56 -4.42 7.25
CA CYS A 24 -4.73 -3.22 7.22
C CYS A 24 -3.75 -3.27 8.40
N PHE A 25 -2.46 -3.24 8.10
CA PHE A 25 -1.43 -3.15 9.13
C PHE A 25 -1.30 -1.71 9.66
N PRO A 26 -0.98 -1.52 10.96
CA PRO A 26 -0.57 -0.22 11.46
C PRO A 26 0.60 0.36 10.65
N PRO A 27 0.77 1.69 10.61
CA PRO A 27 1.91 2.32 9.94
C PRO A 27 3.24 1.68 10.33
N HIS A 28 4.19 1.59 9.39
CA HIS A 28 5.56 1.10 9.63
C HIS A 28 5.72 -0.36 10.14
N THR A 29 4.64 -1.13 10.30
CA THR A 29 4.71 -2.53 10.82
C THR A 29 4.87 -3.61 9.74
N THR A 30 5.09 -3.25 8.48
CA THR A 30 5.19 -4.22 7.36
C THR A 30 6.30 -5.25 7.59
N HIS A 31 7.45 -4.81 8.10
CA HIS A 31 8.59 -5.68 8.44
C HIS A 31 8.32 -6.65 9.61
N LEU A 32 7.18 -6.53 10.30
CA LEU A 32 6.79 -7.35 11.45
C LEU A 32 5.59 -8.25 11.11
N LEU A 33 4.60 -7.70 10.42
CA LEU A 33 3.31 -8.34 10.22
C LEU A 33 3.13 -8.93 8.82
N GLN A 34 3.99 -8.58 7.86
CA GLN A 34 3.86 -9.09 6.49
C GLN A 34 4.70 -10.36 6.31
N PRO A 35 4.09 -11.55 6.12
CA PRO A 35 4.83 -12.82 6.05
C PRO A 35 5.87 -12.85 4.92
N LEU A 36 5.58 -12.16 3.80
CA LEU A 36 6.51 -12.04 2.68
C LEU A 36 7.83 -11.38 3.11
N ASP A 37 7.75 -10.26 3.84
CA ASP A 37 8.93 -9.53 4.31
C ASP A 37 9.64 -10.27 5.44
N VAL A 38 8.88 -10.90 6.35
CA VAL A 38 9.43 -11.59 7.52
C VAL A 38 10.16 -12.88 7.17
N GLY A 39 9.68 -13.64 6.18
CA GLY A 39 10.15 -15.01 5.97
C GLY A 39 10.49 -15.41 4.54
N LEU A 40 9.97 -14.73 3.50
CA LEU A 40 10.04 -15.26 2.13
C LEU A 40 10.97 -14.46 1.21
N PHE A 41 11.05 -13.14 1.36
CA PHE A 41 11.89 -12.31 0.50
C PHE A 41 13.39 -12.52 0.72
N SER A 42 13.83 -12.78 1.95
CA SER A 42 15.25 -13.05 2.23
C SER A 42 15.74 -14.35 1.56
N PRO A 43 15.04 -15.51 1.71
CA PRO A 43 15.38 -16.72 0.94
C PRO A 43 15.29 -16.51 -0.58
N LEU A 44 14.26 -15.83 -1.07
CA LEU A 44 14.09 -15.53 -2.49
C LEU A 44 15.29 -14.76 -3.05
N GLN A 45 15.68 -13.66 -2.40
CA GLN A 45 16.84 -12.87 -2.79
C GLN A 45 18.12 -13.72 -2.76
N THR A 46 18.28 -14.57 -1.75
CA THR A 46 19.43 -15.47 -1.61
C THR A 46 19.51 -16.47 -2.77
N HIS A 47 18.41 -17.15 -3.09
CA HIS A 47 18.37 -18.12 -4.18
C HIS A 47 18.57 -17.46 -5.54
N TYR A 48 17.90 -16.34 -5.79
CA TYR A 48 18.07 -15.56 -7.01
C TYR A 48 19.52 -15.14 -7.22
N THR A 49 20.14 -14.56 -6.18
CA THR A 49 21.55 -14.13 -6.23
C THR A 49 22.49 -15.29 -6.52
N LYS A 50 22.24 -16.47 -5.93
CA LYS A 50 23.03 -17.69 -6.20
C LYS A 50 22.88 -18.15 -7.65
N LEU A 51 21.66 -18.16 -8.19
CA LEU A 51 21.39 -18.56 -9.58
C LEU A 51 22.11 -17.62 -10.56
N VAL A 52 21.97 -16.31 -10.38
CA VAL A 52 22.65 -15.32 -11.21
C VAL A 52 24.17 -15.43 -11.10
N ALA A 53 24.71 -15.55 -9.89
CA ALA A 53 26.15 -15.68 -9.68
C ALA A 53 26.72 -16.94 -10.36
N ALA A 54 26.02 -18.07 -10.28
CA ALA A 54 26.42 -19.30 -10.96
C ALA A 54 26.38 -19.14 -12.49
N ALA A 55 25.33 -18.51 -13.02
CA ALA A 55 25.20 -18.28 -14.45
C ALA A 55 26.28 -17.32 -14.99
N VAL A 56 26.62 -16.26 -14.25
CA VAL A 56 27.72 -15.35 -14.63
C VAL A 56 29.06 -16.08 -14.59
N ARG A 57 29.32 -16.86 -13.54
CA ARG A 57 30.61 -17.53 -13.32
C ARG A 57 30.85 -18.72 -14.26
N PHE A 58 29.81 -19.50 -14.55
CA PHE A 58 29.93 -20.78 -15.26
C PHE A 58 29.11 -20.84 -16.56
N GLY A 59 28.08 -20.02 -16.71
CA GLY A 59 27.19 -20.00 -17.88
C GLY A 59 27.53 -18.93 -18.92
N GLY A 60 28.51 -18.06 -18.65
CA GLY A 60 28.99 -17.06 -19.61
C GLY A 60 28.04 -15.88 -19.84
N ILE A 61 27.00 -15.71 -19.02
CA ILE A 61 26.12 -14.54 -19.12
C ILE A 61 26.84 -13.29 -18.63
N ARG A 62 26.68 -12.18 -19.36
CA ARG A 62 27.28 -10.88 -19.01
C ARG A 62 26.34 -9.95 -18.24
N GLY A 63 25.07 -10.33 -18.14
CA GLY A 63 24.03 -9.58 -17.47
C GLY A 63 22.70 -10.32 -17.51
N VAL A 64 21.73 -9.82 -16.75
CA VAL A 64 20.38 -10.38 -16.67
C VAL A 64 19.44 -9.41 -17.38
N ASP A 65 18.88 -9.84 -18.51
CA ASP A 65 17.81 -9.13 -19.18
C ASP A 65 16.45 -9.45 -18.56
N LYS A 66 15.35 -8.92 -19.13
CA LYS A 66 14.00 -9.14 -18.59
C LYS A 66 13.58 -10.61 -18.66
N ALA A 67 13.93 -11.33 -19.72
CA ALA A 67 13.52 -12.73 -19.89
C ALA A 67 14.25 -13.61 -18.87
N LEU A 68 15.56 -13.40 -18.75
CA LEU A 68 16.40 -14.13 -17.83
C LEU A 68 16.10 -13.80 -16.36
N PHE A 69 15.72 -12.55 -16.07
CA PHE A 69 15.22 -12.15 -14.75
C PHE A 69 14.01 -12.99 -14.38
N LEU A 70 13.01 -13.10 -15.25
CA LEU A 70 11.79 -13.86 -14.99
C LEU A 70 12.09 -15.35 -14.79
N GLU A 71 12.99 -15.91 -15.60
CA GLU A 71 13.39 -17.31 -15.47
C GLU A 71 14.06 -17.59 -14.11
N TYR A 72 15.05 -16.78 -13.73
CA TYR A 72 15.74 -16.97 -12.46
C TYR A 72 14.89 -16.59 -11.26
N TYR A 73 14.00 -15.60 -11.39
CA TYR A 73 13.03 -15.27 -10.37
C TYR A 73 12.10 -16.46 -10.10
N HIS A 74 11.54 -17.06 -11.15
CA HIS A 74 10.66 -18.21 -11.01
C HIS A 74 11.37 -19.39 -10.32
N LYS A 75 12.58 -19.74 -10.77
CA LYS A 75 13.40 -20.78 -10.12
C LYS A 75 13.72 -20.47 -8.66
N ALA A 76 14.08 -19.22 -8.36
CA ALA A 76 14.35 -18.78 -6.99
C ALA A 76 13.10 -18.84 -6.12
N GLN A 77 11.94 -18.50 -6.67
CA GLN A 77 10.65 -18.55 -5.99
C GLN A 77 10.27 -19.99 -5.63
N GLU A 78 10.42 -20.95 -6.55
CA GLU A 78 10.15 -22.37 -6.27
C GLU A 78 11.01 -22.91 -5.12
N LEU A 79 12.26 -22.47 -5.03
CA LEU A 79 13.18 -22.84 -3.94
C LEU A 79 12.85 -22.13 -2.61
N ALA A 80 12.40 -20.88 -2.67
CA ALA A 80 12.15 -20.06 -1.49
C ALA A 80 10.74 -20.27 -0.90
N PHE A 81 9.73 -20.48 -1.73
CA PHE A 81 8.31 -20.49 -1.34
C PHE A 81 7.86 -21.93 -1.05
N THR A 82 8.66 -22.66 -0.27
CA THR A 82 8.29 -23.99 0.20
C THR A 82 7.16 -23.90 1.22
N LYS A 83 6.40 -24.99 1.37
CA LYS A 83 5.34 -25.08 2.39
C LYS A 83 5.85 -24.71 3.78
N ASP A 84 7.00 -25.25 4.19
CA ASP A 84 7.61 -24.98 5.50
C ASP A 84 8.00 -23.50 5.66
N ASN A 85 8.60 -22.88 4.63
CA ASN A 85 8.95 -21.47 4.69
C ASN A 85 7.71 -20.58 4.77
N ILE A 86 6.64 -20.91 4.05
CA ILE A 86 5.37 -20.19 4.11
C ILE A 86 4.79 -20.32 5.53
N GLU A 87 4.61 -21.54 6.04
CA GLU A 87 4.04 -21.78 7.37
C GLU A 87 4.85 -21.08 8.48
N ARG A 88 6.18 -21.12 8.41
CA ARG A 88 7.05 -20.39 9.35
C ARG A 88 6.95 -18.89 9.22
N ALA A 89 6.85 -18.36 8.00
CA ALA A 89 6.69 -16.92 7.79
C ALA A 89 5.41 -16.42 8.48
N TRP A 90 4.30 -17.14 8.30
CA TRP A 90 3.04 -16.83 8.98
C TRP A 90 3.14 -16.97 10.50
N ALA A 91 3.77 -18.03 11.01
CA ALA A 91 3.98 -18.21 12.44
C ALA A 91 4.85 -17.10 13.04
N ASN A 92 5.90 -16.66 12.33
CA ASN A 92 6.79 -15.58 12.77
C ASN A 92 6.09 -14.22 12.85
N THR A 93 5.05 -13.99 12.03
CA THR A 93 4.21 -12.79 12.13
C THR A 93 3.17 -12.85 13.25
N GLY A 94 2.98 -14.03 13.87
CA GLY A 94 1.93 -14.28 14.86
C GLY A 94 0.51 -14.32 14.28
N LEU A 95 0.36 -14.26 12.95
CA LEU A 95 -0.95 -14.28 12.27
C LEU A 95 -1.52 -15.69 12.15
N HIS A 96 -0.68 -16.71 11.99
CA HIS A 96 -1.13 -18.09 11.91
C HIS A 96 -0.07 -19.10 12.45
N PRO A 97 -0.36 -19.85 13.52
CA PRO A 97 -1.55 -19.73 14.36
C PRO A 97 -1.65 -18.33 14.98
N LEU A 98 -2.87 -17.83 15.19
CA LEU A 98 -3.08 -16.52 15.78
C LEU A 98 -2.61 -16.57 17.23
N THR A 99 -1.46 -15.97 17.50
CA THR A 99 -0.91 -15.86 18.86
C THR A 99 -1.13 -14.44 19.37
N SER A 100 -1.17 -14.26 20.70
CA SER A 100 -1.02 -12.92 21.28
C SER A 100 0.23 -12.28 20.65
N VAL A 101 0.07 -11.04 20.18
CA VAL A 101 1.06 -10.26 19.42
C VAL A 101 2.49 -10.68 19.77
N PRO A 102 3.33 -11.08 18.79
CA PRO A 102 4.62 -11.68 19.08
C PRO A 102 5.38 -10.80 20.07
N ALA A 103 5.89 -11.39 21.15
CA ALA A 103 6.66 -10.71 22.20
C ALA A 103 7.83 -9.85 21.66
N LYS A 104 8.22 -10.07 20.39
CA LYS A 104 9.16 -9.24 19.62
C LYS A 104 8.68 -7.82 19.34
N LEU A 105 7.39 -7.50 19.51
CA LEU A 105 6.90 -6.17 19.18
C LEU A 105 7.43 -5.11 20.16
N ASN A 106 7.75 -5.42 21.43
CA ASN A 106 8.02 -4.42 22.49
C ASN A 106 7.00 -3.25 22.49
N LEU A 107 5.86 -3.43 21.83
CA LEU A 107 4.80 -2.47 21.70
C LEU A 107 3.69 -2.99 22.60
N THR A 108 3.32 -2.19 23.60
CA THR A 108 2.18 -2.53 24.44
C THR A 108 0.90 -2.47 23.60
N GLU A 109 -0.17 -3.14 24.05
CA GLU A 109 -1.49 -2.98 23.44
C GLU A 109 -1.89 -1.51 23.33
N GLU A 110 -1.49 -0.67 24.29
CA GLU A 110 -1.75 0.77 24.26
C GLU A 110 -1.08 1.46 23.07
N GLN A 111 0.17 1.11 22.76
CA GLN A 111 0.90 1.71 21.64
C GLN A 111 0.30 1.32 20.28
N LEU A 112 -0.18 0.09 20.15
CA LEU A 112 -0.90 -0.35 18.94
C LEU A 112 -2.24 0.36 18.78
N ILE A 113 -2.95 0.58 19.89
CA ILE A 113 -4.22 1.32 19.90
C ILE A 113 -3.95 2.79 19.55
N GLU A 114 -2.94 3.43 20.13
CA GLU A 114 -2.58 4.82 19.82
C GLU A 114 -2.22 5.00 18.35
N GLU A 115 -1.44 4.09 17.77
CA GLU A 115 -1.08 4.14 16.35
C GLU A 115 -2.30 3.93 15.43
N ALA A 116 -3.20 3.02 15.80
CA ALA A 116 -4.44 2.79 15.06
C ALA A 116 -5.40 3.99 15.12
N VAL A 117 -5.52 4.62 16.29
CA VAL A 117 -6.33 5.84 16.48
C VAL A 117 -5.72 7.00 15.70
N ALA A 118 -4.40 7.23 15.79
CA ALA A 118 -3.73 8.28 15.03
C ALA A 118 -3.86 8.07 13.51
N ALA A 119 -3.84 6.82 13.03
CA ALA A 119 -4.05 6.51 11.62
C ALA A 119 -5.49 6.84 11.17
N GLN A 120 -6.49 6.60 12.03
CA GLN A 120 -7.88 6.95 11.77
C GLN A 120 -8.09 8.46 11.73
N ASP A 121 -7.55 9.20 12.70
CA ASP A 121 -7.63 10.66 12.76
C ASP A 121 -7.00 11.30 11.51
N ALA A 122 -5.83 10.81 11.09
CA ALA A 122 -5.16 11.31 9.88
C ALA A 122 -5.94 11.00 8.59
N HIS A 123 -6.67 9.87 8.55
CA HIS A 123 -7.58 9.56 7.44
C HIS A 123 -8.74 10.54 7.40
N ASP A 124 -9.37 10.81 8.53
CA ASP A 124 -10.54 11.67 8.64
C ASP A 124 -10.19 13.14 8.35
N GLU A 125 -9.03 13.62 8.81
CA GLU A 125 -8.50 14.93 8.43
C GLU A 125 -8.24 15.05 6.92
N ARG A 126 -7.66 14.02 6.29
CA ARG A 126 -7.43 14.02 4.82
C ARG A 126 -8.74 14.08 4.05
N GLU A 127 -9.75 13.32 4.45
CA GLU A 127 -11.08 13.35 3.81
C GLU A 127 -11.77 14.69 4.02
N TYR A 128 -11.69 15.28 5.22
CA TYR A 128 -12.17 16.62 5.48
C TYR A 128 -11.48 17.66 4.59
N MET A 129 -10.16 17.60 4.46
CA MET A 129 -9.39 18.52 3.61
C MET A 129 -9.76 18.38 2.12
N LYS A 130 -9.96 17.16 1.61
CA LYS A 130 -10.45 16.94 0.24
C LYS A 130 -11.85 17.53 0.04
N SER A 131 -12.76 17.31 0.98
CA SER A 131 -14.12 17.85 0.95
C SER A 131 -14.11 19.39 0.94
N ARG A 132 -13.28 20.01 1.79
CA ARG A 132 -13.11 21.46 1.85
C ARG A 132 -12.50 22.02 0.56
N ALA A 133 -11.48 21.37 0.02
CA ALA A 133 -10.85 21.77 -1.25
C ALA A 133 -11.84 21.69 -2.43
N LEU A 134 -12.67 20.65 -2.49
CA LEU A 134 -13.71 20.50 -3.51
C LEU A 134 -14.79 21.60 -3.38
N THR A 135 -15.20 21.91 -2.16
CA THR A 135 -16.19 22.96 -1.87
C THR A 135 -15.66 24.34 -2.23
N SER A 136 -14.40 24.63 -1.88
CA SER A 136 -13.69 25.84 -2.28
C SER A 136 -13.61 25.96 -3.81
N ALA A 137 -13.17 24.91 -4.51
CA ALA A 137 -13.09 24.89 -5.97
C ALA A 137 -14.45 25.12 -6.65
N LYS A 138 -15.55 24.58 -6.09
CA LYS A 138 -16.92 24.84 -6.55
C LYS A 138 -17.33 26.31 -6.32
N ALA A 139 -17.02 26.87 -5.16
CA ALA A 139 -17.31 28.27 -4.84
C ALA A 139 -16.54 29.24 -5.77
N THR A 140 -15.23 28.99 -6.00
CA THR A 140 -14.42 29.79 -6.93
C THR A 140 -14.96 29.71 -8.36
N ARG A 141 -15.38 28.52 -8.82
CA ARG A 141 -16.03 28.37 -10.14
C ARG A 141 -17.33 29.17 -10.24
N LYS A 142 -18.17 29.15 -9.19
CA LYS A 142 -19.42 29.92 -9.15
C LYS A 142 -19.17 31.43 -9.16
N ALA A 143 -18.21 31.93 -8.38
CA ALA A 143 -17.83 33.34 -8.38
C ALA A 143 -17.29 33.80 -9.74
N LYS A 144 -16.48 32.96 -10.41
CA LYS A 144 -15.95 33.24 -11.74
C LYS A 144 -17.05 33.26 -12.81
N ALA A 145 -18.09 32.43 -12.68
CA ALA A 145 -19.26 32.48 -13.55
C ALA A 145 -20.09 33.76 -13.35
N LEU A 146 -20.35 34.14 -12.09
CA LEU A 146 -21.09 35.37 -11.76
C LEU A 146 -20.37 36.64 -12.22
N HIS A 147 -19.04 36.69 -12.05
CA HIS A 147 -18.21 37.80 -12.53
C HIS A 147 -18.26 37.93 -14.06
N LYS A 148 -18.30 36.79 -14.78
CA LYS A 148 -18.49 36.79 -16.24
C LYS A 148 -19.87 37.30 -16.66
N GLU A 149 -20.93 37.00 -15.90
CA GLU A 149 -22.27 37.54 -16.14
C GLU A 149 -22.33 39.05 -15.89
N LEU A 150 -21.75 39.55 -14.79
CA LEU A 150 -21.72 40.98 -14.45
C LEU A 150 -20.96 41.83 -15.48
N HIS A 151 -19.84 41.33 -16.01
CA HIS A 151 -19.10 42.03 -17.08
C HIS A 151 -19.75 41.92 -18.47
N GLY A 152 -20.83 41.14 -18.62
CA GLY A 152 -21.67 41.10 -19.82
C GLY A 152 -22.87 42.04 -19.77
N VAL A 153 -23.10 42.75 -18.66
CA VAL A 153 -24.19 43.71 -18.50
C VAL A 153 -23.71 45.09 -18.94
N ASP A 154 -24.31 45.63 -20.00
CA ASP A 154 -24.06 47.00 -20.46
C ASP A 154 -24.78 47.99 -19.54
N TYR A 155 -24.00 48.66 -18.69
CA TYR A 155 -24.49 49.62 -17.70
C TYR A 155 -24.97 50.94 -18.31
N SER A 156 -24.82 51.15 -19.63
CA SER A 156 -25.34 52.35 -20.32
C SER A 156 -26.88 52.36 -20.48
N LEU A 157 -27.57 51.26 -20.14
CA LEU A 157 -29.03 51.11 -20.24
C LEU A 157 -29.80 51.33 -18.93
N LEU A 158 -29.14 51.74 -17.84
CA LEU A 158 -29.83 52.02 -16.58
C LEU A 158 -30.31 53.49 -16.52
N PRO A 159 -31.59 53.77 -16.20
CA PRO A 159 -32.09 55.14 -16.11
C PRO A 159 -31.48 55.84 -14.89
N THR A 160 -31.01 57.08 -15.09
CA THR A 160 -30.54 57.99 -14.03
C THR A 160 -31.65 58.46 -13.12
#